data_AF-A0A836Z166-F1
#
_entry.id   AF-A0A836Z166-F1
#
_cell.length_a   1.000
_cell.length_b   1.000
_cell.length_c   1.000
_cell.angle_alpha   90.00
_cell.angle_beta   90.00
_cell.angle_gamma   90.00
#
_symmetry.space_group_name_H-M   'P 1'
#
loop_
_entity.id
_entity.type
_entity.pdbx_description
1 polymer ?
#
loop_
_entity_poly.entity_id
_entity_poly.type
_entity_poly.pdbx_seq_one_letter_code
_entity_poly.pdbx_strand_id
1 'polypeptide(L)'
;MLKDDETTQKFGKIIHAYTMQRAVEDKAVTPLLYEERIPELSVNEQAIDNWFERITKSLNEEQKTDLKRKFSRKGQIYQADDRIHLIALDIAEHLANKIPQGF
;
A
#
# COMPACT_ATOMS: atom_id res chain seq x y z
N MET A 1 -6.41 26.03 13.69
CA MET A 1 -6.96 26.32 15.03
C MET A 1 -8.20 25.48 15.20
N LEU A 2 -8.24 24.59 16.18
CA LEU A 2 -9.41 23.74 16.43
C LEU A 2 -10.61 24.65 16.70
N LYS A 3 -11.65 24.50 15.87
CA LYS A 3 -13.00 24.99 16.17
C LYS A 3 -13.39 24.44 17.53
N ASP A 4 -14.07 25.27 18.31
CA ASP A 4 -14.45 25.01 19.68
C ASP A 4 -14.92 23.57 19.91
N ASP A 5 -14.36 22.91 20.92
CA ASP A 5 -14.61 21.51 21.23
C ASP A 5 -16.04 21.35 21.73
N GLU A 6 -16.94 20.96 20.82
CA GLU A 6 -18.39 20.77 21.03
C GLU A 6 -18.67 19.92 22.28
N THR A 7 -17.77 18.98 22.59
CA THR A 7 -17.84 18.12 23.78
C THR A 7 -17.76 18.94 25.06
N THR A 8 -16.79 19.85 25.16
CA THR A 8 -16.61 20.68 26.36
C THR A 8 -17.68 21.76 26.50
N GLN A 9 -18.23 22.26 25.38
CA GLN A 9 -19.37 23.17 25.43
C GLN A 9 -20.63 22.49 25.96
N LYS A 10 -20.87 21.23 25.55
CA LYS A 10 -22.07 20.48 25.93
C LYS A 10 -21.98 19.85 27.32
N PHE A 11 -20.80 19.35 27.70
CA PHE A 11 -20.60 18.54 28.91
C PHE A 11 -19.73 19.23 29.97
N GLY A 12 -19.17 20.39 29.68
CA GLY A 12 -18.24 21.09 30.57
C GLY A 12 -16.79 20.62 30.43
N LYS A 13 -15.92 21.08 31.32
CA LYS A 13 -14.49 20.76 31.27
C LYS A 13 -14.24 19.27 31.52
N ILE A 14 -13.20 18.73 30.89
CA ILE A 14 -12.72 17.38 31.18
C ILE A 14 -12.29 17.31 32.65
N ILE A 15 -12.94 16.44 33.44
CA ILE A 15 -12.66 16.25 34.87
C ILE A 15 -11.43 15.36 35.07
N HIS A 16 -11.29 14.32 34.25
CA HIS A 16 -10.17 13.38 34.29
C HIS A 16 -9.86 12.88 32.88
N ALA A 17 -8.58 12.83 32.52
CA ALA A 17 -8.11 12.35 31.23
C ALA A 17 -7.22 11.12 31.40
N TYR A 18 -7.53 10.08 30.63
CA TYR A 18 -6.67 8.91 30.50
C TYR A 18 -6.24 8.82 29.04
N THR A 19 -4.97 9.16 28.79
CA THR A 19 -4.44 9.31 27.43
C THR A 19 -3.90 7.98 26.91
N MET A 20 -3.79 7.84 25.59
CA MET A 20 -3.14 6.68 24.98
C MET A 20 -1.72 6.47 25.50
N GLN A 21 -0.99 7.57 25.75
CA GLN A 21 0.34 7.50 26.34
C GLN A 21 0.33 6.87 27.74
N ARG A 22 -0.58 7.31 28.63
CA ARG A 22 -0.74 6.72 29.97
C ARG A 22 -1.12 5.24 29.88
N ALA A 23 -2.01 4.88 28.96
CA ALA A 23 -2.39 3.49 28.75
C ALA A 23 -1.21 2.59 28.32
N VAL A 24 -0.28 3.11 27.52
CA VAL A 24 0.94 2.39 27.13
C VAL A 24 1.90 2.27 28.32
N GLU A 25 2.10 3.34 29.09
CA GLU A 25 2.95 3.36 30.30
C GLU A 25 2.46 2.35 31.35
N ASP A 26 1.14 2.29 31.57
CA ASP A 26 0.48 1.36 32.48
C ASP A 26 0.43 -0.08 31.94
N LYS A 27 0.89 -0.32 30.70
CA LYS A 27 0.79 -1.60 29.97
C LYS A 27 -0.65 -2.10 29.80
N ALA A 28 -1.62 -1.20 29.88
CA ALA A 28 -3.02 -1.49 29.57
C ALA A 28 -3.24 -1.68 28.06
N VAL A 29 -2.38 -1.07 27.22
CA VAL A 29 -2.36 -1.23 25.77
C VAL A 29 -0.93 -1.40 25.24
N THR A 30 -0.78 -2.06 24.09
CA THR A 30 0.51 -2.23 23.42
C THR A 30 0.90 -0.96 22.63
N PRO A 31 2.19 -0.59 22.58
CA PRO A 31 2.66 0.54 21.78
C PRO A 31 2.50 0.26 20.28
N LEU A 32 2.19 1.30 19.50
CA LEU A 32 2.14 1.23 18.05
C LEU A 32 3.55 1.41 17.47
N LEU A 33 4.03 0.42 16.72
CA LEU A 33 5.22 0.55 15.89
C LEU A 33 4.78 1.00 14.48
N TYR A 34 5.22 2.19 14.07
CA TYR A 34 4.89 2.75 12.76
C TYR A 34 6.15 2.82 11.87
N GLU A 35 6.02 2.32 10.64
CA GLU A 35 7.03 2.41 9.60
C GLU A 35 6.36 2.96 8.33
N GLU A 36 6.81 4.12 7.85
CA GLU A 36 6.32 4.69 6.59
C GLU A 36 6.94 3.94 5.40
N ARG A 37 6.11 3.50 4.44
CA ARG A 37 6.54 2.77 3.25
C ARG A 37 5.96 3.41 1.99
N ILE A 38 6.84 3.82 1.09
CA ILE A 38 6.51 4.39 -0.23
C ILE A 38 6.98 3.39 -1.29
N PRO A 39 6.08 2.68 -1.99
CA PRO A 39 6.47 1.82 -3.10
C PRO A 39 7.03 2.67 -4.25
N GLU A 40 8.27 2.42 -4.67
CA GLU A 40 8.84 3.04 -5.86
C GLU A 40 8.17 2.49 -7.13
N LEU A 41 7.15 3.21 -7.60
CA LEU A 41 6.56 2.97 -8.92
C LEU A 41 7.36 3.73 -9.98
N SER A 42 8.54 3.21 -10.31
CA SER A 42 9.05 3.49 -11.65
C SER A 42 8.28 2.59 -12.61
N VAL A 43 7.41 3.18 -13.43
CA VAL A 43 6.82 2.45 -14.57
C VAL A 43 7.98 2.18 -15.51
N ASN A 44 8.68 1.08 -15.29
CA ASN A 44 9.78 0.68 -16.14
C ASN A 44 9.18 0.12 -17.43
N GLU A 45 8.90 1.01 -18.39
CA GLU A 45 8.40 0.65 -19.72
C GLU A 45 9.23 -0.48 -20.34
N GLN A 46 10.54 -0.51 -20.08
CA GLN A 46 11.41 -1.59 -20.54
C GLN A 46 11.16 -2.93 -19.83
N ALA A 47 10.78 -2.94 -18.55
CA ALA A 47 10.39 -4.18 -17.88
C ALA A 47 9.06 -4.72 -18.45
N ILE A 48 8.11 -3.83 -18.73
CA ILE A 48 6.83 -4.18 -19.35
C ILE A 48 7.05 -4.70 -20.78
N ASP A 49 7.86 -4.02 -21.58
CA ASP A 49 8.21 -4.44 -22.94
C ASP A 49 8.92 -5.80 -22.95
N ASN A 50 9.89 -6.01 -22.04
CA ASN A 50 10.60 -7.28 -21.94
C ASN A 50 9.68 -8.44 -21.52
N TRP A 51 8.77 -8.20 -20.57
CA TRP A 51 7.77 -9.18 -20.20
C TRP A 51 6.80 -9.45 -21.36
N PHE A 52 6.35 -8.42 -22.06
CA PHE A 52 5.46 -8.53 -23.21
C PHE A 52 6.10 -9.35 -24.34
N GLU A 53 7.35 -9.10 -24.68
CA GLU A 53 8.10 -9.91 -25.67
C GLU A 53 8.24 -11.37 -25.21
N ARG A 54 8.43 -11.61 -23.91
CA ARG A 54 8.55 -12.97 -23.36
C ARG A 54 7.24 -13.76 -23.43
N ILE A 55 6.10 -13.14 -23.14
CA ILE A 55 4.78 -13.81 -23.19
C ILE A 55 4.25 -13.93 -24.63
N THR A 56 4.66 -13.05 -25.54
CA THR A 56 4.23 -13.06 -26.94
C THR A 56 5.15 -13.88 -27.85
N LYS A 57 6.19 -14.50 -27.29
CA LYS A 57 7.20 -15.28 -28.02
C LYS A 57 6.63 -16.45 -28.83
N SER A 58 5.47 -16.98 -28.43
CA SER A 58 4.76 -18.08 -29.10
C SER A 58 3.59 -17.63 -29.98
N LEU A 59 3.35 -16.31 -30.11
CA LEU A 59 2.25 -15.75 -30.90
C LEU A 59 2.71 -15.34 -32.29
N ASN A 60 1.79 -15.41 -33.26
CA ASN A 60 2.03 -14.90 -34.61
C ASN A 60 1.89 -13.35 -34.65
N GLU A 61 2.39 -12.73 -35.72
CA GLU A 61 2.46 -11.25 -35.83
C GLU A 61 1.09 -10.56 -35.78
N GLU A 62 0.05 -11.23 -36.28
CA GLU A 62 -1.32 -10.73 -36.25
C GLU A 62 -1.89 -10.76 -34.82
N GLN A 63 -1.63 -11.83 -34.06
CA GLN A 63 -1.96 -11.95 -32.64
C GLN A 63 -1.16 -10.96 -31.80
N LYS A 64 0.12 -10.75 -32.07
CA LYS A 64 0.94 -9.73 -31.39
C LYS A 64 0.38 -8.34 -31.60
N THR A 65 -0.04 -8.01 -32.81
CA THR A 65 -0.58 -6.71 -33.15
C THR A 65 -1.95 -6.47 -32.49
N ASP A 66 -2.82 -7.49 -32.47
CA ASP A 66 -4.09 -7.42 -31.73
C ASP A 66 -3.87 -7.30 -30.22
N LEU A 67 -2.90 -8.04 -29.68
CA LEU A 67 -2.52 -7.96 -28.27
C LEU A 67 -1.97 -6.57 -27.94
N LYS A 68 -1.03 -6.03 -28.72
CA LYS A 68 -0.51 -4.65 -28.56
C LYS A 68 -1.65 -3.62 -28.59
N ARG A 69 -2.58 -3.74 -29.55
CA ARG A 69 -3.74 -2.84 -29.66
C ARG A 69 -4.67 -2.93 -28.44
N LYS A 70 -4.90 -4.12 -27.89
CA LYS A 70 -5.65 -4.34 -26.65
C LYS A 70 -4.92 -3.79 -25.43
N PHE A 71 -3.60 -3.97 -25.36
CA PHE A 71 -2.76 -3.50 -24.25
C PHE A 71 -2.64 -1.96 -24.25
N SER A 72 -2.42 -1.31 -25.40
CA SER A 72 -2.44 0.16 -25.51
C SER A 72 -3.78 0.78 -25.09
N ARG A 73 -4.90 0.08 -25.28
CA ARG A 73 -6.23 0.54 -24.84
C ARG A 73 -6.50 0.33 -23.34
N LYS A 74 -5.75 -0.54 -22.67
CA LYS A 74 -5.96 -0.94 -21.26
C LYS A 74 -4.84 -0.46 -20.32
N GLY A 75 -3.95 0.42 -20.78
CA GLY A 75 -2.71 0.80 -20.09
C GLY A 75 -2.86 1.20 -18.61
N GLN A 76 -3.91 1.94 -18.24
CA GLN A 76 -4.14 2.33 -16.84
C GLN A 76 -4.57 1.16 -15.93
N ILE A 77 -5.27 0.16 -16.47
CA ILE A 77 -5.74 -0.99 -15.69
C ILE A 77 -4.57 -1.90 -15.35
N TYR A 78 -3.69 -2.17 -16.32
CA TYR A 78 -2.50 -3.00 -16.07
C TYR A 78 -1.48 -2.29 -15.17
N GLN A 79 -1.34 -0.96 -15.26
CA GLN A 79 -0.56 -0.21 -14.26
C GLN A 79 -1.12 -0.37 -12.84
N ALA A 80 -2.43 -0.50 -12.68
CA ALA A 80 -3.04 -0.77 -11.39
C ALA A 80 -2.78 -2.21 -10.93
N ASP A 81 -2.88 -3.20 -11.83
CA ASP A 81 -2.58 -4.60 -11.51
C ASP A 81 -1.11 -4.79 -11.12
N ASP A 82 -0.16 -4.21 -11.86
CA ASP A 82 1.27 -4.27 -11.54
C ASP A 82 1.57 -3.61 -10.19
N ARG A 83 0.91 -2.47 -9.90
CA ARG A 83 0.99 -1.80 -8.60
C ARG A 83 0.48 -2.68 -7.47
N ILE A 84 -0.64 -3.38 -7.67
CA ILE A 84 -1.19 -4.31 -6.68
C ILE A 84 -0.19 -5.43 -6.38
N HIS A 85 0.44 -6.00 -7.42
CA HIS A 85 1.44 -7.07 -7.23
C HIS A 85 2.69 -6.57 -6.49
N LEU A 86 3.19 -5.38 -6.80
CA LEU A 86 4.35 -4.80 -6.11
C LEU A 86 4.05 -4.54 -4.63
N ILE A 87 2.87 -3.98 -4.32
CA ILE A 87 2.44 -3.74 -2.94
C ILE A 87 2.28 -5.08 -2.20
N ALA A 88 1.67 -6.08 -2.84
CA ALA A 88 1.49 -7.39 -2.24
C ALA A 88 2.82 -8.09 -1.93
N LEU A 89 3.80 -7.97 -2.83
CA LEU A 89 5.15 -8.51 -2.62
C LEU A 89 5.87 -7.80 -1.47
N ASP A 90 5.84 -6.46 -1.42
CA ASP A 90 6.45 -5.70 -0.32
C ASP A 90 5.86 -6.08 1.03
N ILE A 91 4.52 -6.22 1.11
CA ILE A 91 3.84 -6.69 2.32
C ILE A 91 4.30 -8.10 2.71
N ALA A 92 4.37 -9.04 1.76
CA ALA A 92 4.76 -10.42 2.02
C ALA A 92 6.23 -10.52 2.51
N GLU A 93 7.14 -9.79 1.87
CA GLU A 93 8.55 -9.73 2.27
C GLU A 93 8.74 -9.08 3.64
N HIS A 94 7.98 -8.02 3.93
CA HIS A 94 7.99 -7.36 5.25
C HIS A 94 7.49 -8.31 6.34
N LEU A 95 6.36 -8.99 6.09
CA LEU A 95 5.80 -9.98 7.03
C LEU A 95 6.83 -11.08 7.35
N ALA A 96 7.49 -11.64 6.33
CA ALA A 96 8.40 -12.77 6.49
C ALA A 96 9.72 -12.39 7.19
N ASN A 97 10.24 -11.18 6.96
CA ASN A 97 11.60 -10.82 7.35
C ASN A 97 11.69 -9.78 8.46
N LYS A 98 10.62 -9.02 8.73
CA LYS A 98 10.66 -7.86 9.63
C LYS A 98 9.79 -7.99 10.87
N ILE A 99 8.89 -8.97 10.92
CA ILE A 99 8.13 -9.26 12.15
C ILE A 99 8.94 -10.25 13.00
N PRO A 100 9.41 -9.84 14.20
CA PRO A 100 10.04 -10.76 15.13
C PRO A 100 9.06 -11.87 15.50
N GLN A 101 9.53 -13.12 15.53
CA GLN A 101 8.79 -14.23 16.12
C GLN A 101 8.50 -13.91 17.59
N GLY A 102 7.24 -13.58 17.91
CA GLY A 102 6.79 -13.35 19.29
C GLY A 102 6.38 -11.92 19.65
N PHE A 103 5.69 -11.22 18.75
CA PHE A 103 4.52 -10.45 19.23
C PHE A 103 3.41 -11.41 19.63
#